data_AF-A0A929NUX2-F1
#
_entry.id   AF-A0A929NUX2-F1
#
_cell.length_a   1.000
_cell.length_b   1.000
_cell.length_c   1.000
_cell.angle_alpha   90.00
_cell.angle_beta   90.00
_cell.angle_gamma   90.00
#
_symmetry.space_group_name_H-M   'P 1'
#
loop_
_entity.id
_entity.type
_entity.pdbx_description
1 polymer ?
#
loop_
_entity_poly.entity_id
_entity_poly.type
_entity_poly.pdbx_seq_one_letter_code
_entity_poly.pdbx_strand_id
1 'polypeptide(L)'
;VLMLMTILLLAPSLSQADGLFDFQMKLAKKGNAEAQFKVGEMYETGFGVKEDKTEAMNWITKAASQGHETASFKLLYWDIKKNGVNNANKAEFEALKTKANEGNAQAQYYVGKMYSQGVGVKRNSNKAVSWLNKAALVGVLEAERELELVRENQQRWAAEKKRKDEKKRAELKAKQEKERLARQEDQRKLQAQKNAEAKARSDQAAKQNADAAAKSKANQQAAEQAQKEKLLAQQQAAAKQREAEKRALIKKREAEDVKRKTQFESDPCSGKSARFLSTCK
;
A
#
# COMPACT_ATOMS: atom_id res chain seq x y z
N VAL A 1 -19.56 -61.73 19.05
CA VAL A 1 -20.61 -61.62 20.10
C VAL A 1 -20.12 -60.82 21.31
N LEU A 2 -18.95 -61.10 21.89
CA LEU A 2 -18.41 -60.34 23.04
C LEU A 2 -18.07 -58.86 22.78
N MET A 3 -17.71 -58.46 21.55
CA MET A 3 -17.43 -57.04 21.21
C MET A 3 -18.67 -56.20 20.86
N LEU A 4 -19.83 -56.82 20.63
CA LEU A 4 -21.10 -56.12 20.42
C LEU A 4 -21.83 -55.84 21.76
N MET A 5 -21.51 -56.61 22.79
CA MET A 5 -22.05 -56.44 24.15
C MET A 5 -21.42 -55.28 24.94
N THR A 6 -20.21 -54.83 24.57
CA THR A 6 -19.53 -53.71 25.24
C THR A 6 -19.97 -52.34 24.72
N ILE A 7 -20.55 -52.25 23.53
CA ILE A 7 -21.02 -50.98 22.95
C ILE A 7 -22.40 -50.57 23.51
N LEU A 8 -23.17 -51.52 24.06
CA LEU A 8 -24.50 -51.24 24.61
C LEU A 8 -24.50 -50.61 26.03
N LEU A 9 -23.35 -50.58 26.71
CA LEU A 9 -23.20 -50.00 28.07
C LEU A 9 -22.68 -48.56 28.08
N LEU A 10 -22.46 -47.95 26.91
CA LEU A 10 -21.96 -46.57 26.75
C LEU A 10 -22.97 -45.64 26.07
N ALA A 11 -24.25 -45.98 26.08
CA ALA A 11 -25.32 -45.04 25.75
C ALA A 11 -25.80 -44.37 27.05
N PRO A 12 -25.35 -43.13 27.38
CA PRO A 12 -26.05 -42.34 28.37
C PRO A 12 -27.49 -42.17 27.90
N SER A 13 -28.40 -42.66 28.73
CA SER A 13 -29.83 -42.77 28.55
C SER A 13 -30.49 -41.45 28.13
N LEU A 14 -30.91 -41.37 26.87
CA LEU A 14 -31.97 -40.44 26.41
C LEU A 14 -33.31 -40.68 27.13
N SER A 15 -33.46 -41.77 27.88
CA SER A 15 -34.66 -42.14 28.65
C SER A 15 -34.84 -41.37 29.99
N GLN A 16 -33.84 -40.62 30.46
CA GLN A 16 -33.89 -39.99 31.79
C GLN A 16 -34.60 -38.62 31.79
N ALA A 17 -34.66 -37.94 30.63
CA ALA A 17 -35.26 -36.60 30.51
C ALA A 17 -36.80 -36.64 30.54
N ASP A 18 -37.42 -37.63 29.89
CA ASP A 18 -38.88 -37.76 29.82
C ASP A 18 -39.48 -38.01 31.22
N GLY A 19 -38.84 -38.86 32.03
CA GLY A 19 -39.29 -39.14 33.39
C GLY A 19 -39.11 -37.97 34.37
N LEU A 20 -38.13 -37.08 34.12
CA LEU A 20 -37.89 -35.93 35.01
C LEU A 20 -39.01 -34.90 34.88
N PHE A 21 -39.46 -34.61 33.66
CA PHE A 21 -40.59 -33.70 33.44
C PHE A 21 -41.86 -34.22 34.11
N ASP A 22 -42.19 -35.50 33.90
CA ASP A 22 -43.38 -36.11 34.51
C ASP A 22 -43.34 -36.09 36.04
N PHE A 23 -42.17 -36.35 36.63
CA PHE A 23 -41.98 -36.28 38.07
C PHE A 23 -42.18 -34.86 38.61
N GLN A 24 -41.55 -33.86 37.99
CA GLN A 24 -41.72 -32.46 38.39
C GLN A 24 -43.15 -31.98 38.19
N MET A 25 -43.79 -32.37 37.09
CA MET A 25 -45.19 -32.06 36.79
C MET A 25 -46.13 -32.64 37.85
N LYS A 26 -45.89 -33.87 38.31
CA LYS A 26 -46.67 -34.49 39.40
C LYS A 26 -46.54 -33.71 40.71
N LEU A 27 -45.35 -33.20 41.05
CA LEU A 27 -45.12 -32.38 42.24
C LEU A 27 -45.73 -30.96 42.08
N ALA A 28 -45.58 -30.37 40.89
CA ALA A 28 -46.12 -29.05 40.57
C ALA A 28 -47.65 -29.01 40.68
N LYS A 29 -48.33 -30.07 40.20
CA LYS A 29 -49.79 -30.26 40.34
C LYS A 29 -50.24 -30.43 41.79
N LYS A 30 -49.37 -30.93 42.67
CA LYS A 30 -49.62 -31.00 44.11
C LYS A 30 -49.33 -29.68 44.85
N GLY A 31 -48.96 -28.62 44.12
CA GLY A 31 -48.72 -27.30 44.68
C GLY A 31 -47.28 -27.05 45.14
N ASN A 32 -46.31 -27.92 44.85
CA ASN A 32 -44.93 -27.65 45.23
C ASN A 32 -44.35 -26.49 44.40
N ALA A 33 -44.02 -25.36 45.04
CA ALA A 33 -43.59 -24.14 44.35
C ALA A 33 -42.25 -24.29 43.59
N GLU A 34 -41.28 -25.02 44.15
CA GLU A 34 -40.00 -25.32 43.47
C GLU A 34 -40.24 -26.14 42.20
N ALA A 35 -41.06 -27.19 42.28
CA ALA A 35 -41.41 -28.01 41.13
C ALA A 35 -42.17 -27.21 40.07
N GLN A 36 -43.06 -26.30 40.47
CA GLN A 36 -43.72 -25.38 39.54
C GLN A 36 -42.70 -24.47 38.83
N PHE A 37 -41.73 -23.93 39.56
CA PHE A 37 -40.66 -23.15 38.96
C PHE A 37 -39.87 -24.00 37.95
N LYS A 38 -39.46 -25.23 38.32
CA LYS A 38 -38.71 -26.16 37.46
C LYS A 38 -39.49 -26.58 36.21
N VAL A 39 -40.78 -26.90 36.32
CA VAL A 39 -41.65 -27.15 35.17
C VAL A 39 -41.70 -25.93 34.25
N GLY A 40 -41.78 -24.73 34.83
CA GLY A 40 -41.70 -23.50 34.06
C GLY A 40 -40.36 -23.32 33.32
N GLU A 41 -39.23 -23.67 33.93
CA GLU A 41 -37.91 -23.68 33.26
C GLU A 41 -37.83 -24.71 32.13
N MET A 42 -38.44 -25.88 32.32
CA MET A 42 -38.52 -26.94 31.30
C MET A 42 -39.33 -26.47 30.08
N TYR A 43 -40.48 -25.83 30.30
CA TYR A 43 -41.25 -25.22 29.22
C TYR A 43 -40.53 -24.03 28.55
N GLU A 44 -39.74 -23.25 29.29
CA GLU A 44 -38.96 -22.14 28.71
C GLU A 44 -37.82 -22.65 27.81
N THR A 45 -37.16 -23.74 28.21
CA THR A 45 -35.98 -24.27 27.52
C THR A 45 -36.28 -25.38 26.52
N GLY A 46 -37.48 -25.96 26.58
CA GLY A 46 -37.83 -27.16 25.83
C GLY A 46 -37.16 -28.45 26.36
N PHE A 47 -36.74 -28.48 27.63
CA PHE A 47 -36.08 -29.64 28.22
C PHE A 47 -37.10 -30.69 28.69
N GLY A 48 -37.16 -31.84 28.03
CA GLY A 48 -38.10 -32.93 28.36
C GLY A 48 -39.56 -32.64 28.00
N VAL A 49 -39.86 -31.46 27.45
CA VAL A 49 -41.17 -31.05 26.95
C VAL A 49 -40.99 -30.06 25.79
N LYS A 50 -41.96 -29.94 24.90
CA LYS A 50 -41.92 -28.91 23.85
C LYS A 50 -41.89 -27.51 24.47
N GLU A 51 -41.02 -26.63 23.97
CA GLU A 51 -40.95 -25.24 24.42
C GLU A 51 -42.31 -24.54 24.28
N ASP A 52 -42.77 -23.93 25.37
CA ASP A 52 -43.98 -23.11 25.41
C ASP A 52 -43.82 -21.99 26.44
N LYS A 53 -43.66 -20.76 25.93
CA LYS A 53 -43.45 -19.56 26.76
C LYS A 53 -44.67 -19.19 27.59
N THR A 54 -45.87 -19.53 27.13
CA THR A 54 -47.12 -19.26 27.85
C THR A 54 -47.23 -20.18 29.05
N GLU A 55 -46.98 -21.48 28.86
CA GLU A 55 -46.92 -22.43 29.97
C GLU A 55 -45.80 -22.09 30.95
N ALA A 56 -44.60 -21.74 30.45
CA ALA A 56 -43.51 -21.30 31.30
C ALA A 56 -43.92 -20.13 32.22
N MET A 57 -44.54 -19.10 31.64
CA MET A 57 -45.05 -17.95 32.39
C MET A 57 -46.10 -18.35 33.42
N ASN A 58 -47.05 -19.21 33.05
CA ASN A 58 -48.11 -19.67 33.94
C ASN A 58 -47.56 -20.40 35.17
N TRP A 59 -46.63 -21.34 34.96
CA TRP A 59 -46.03 -22.12 36.06
C TRP A 59 -45.11 -21.28 36.94
N ILE A 60 -44.30 -20.40 36.36
CA ILE A 60 -43.43 -19.49 37.12
C ILE A 60 -44.27 -18.50 37.93
N THR A 61 -45.39 -18.01 37.38
CA THR A 61 -46.31 -17.13 38.12
C THR A 61 -46.94 -17.84 39.31
N LYS A 62 -47.35 -19.11 39.16
CA LYS A 62 -47.87 -19.92 40.29
C LYS A 62 -46.82 -20.16 41.38
N ALA A 63 -45.55 -20.33 41.01
CA ALA A 63 -44.46 -20.45 41.97
C ALA A 63 -44.24 -19.11 42.70
N ALA A 64 -44.20 -18.00 41.96
CA ALA A 64 -44.01 -16.66 42.52
C ALA A 64 -45.16 -16.25 43.46
N SER A 65 -46.41 -16.58 43.12
CA SER A 65 -47.57 -16.29 43.98
C SER A 65 -47.54 -17.05 45.32
N GLN A 66 -46.74 -18.11 45.42
CA GLN A 66 -46.49 -18.85 46.65
C GLN A 66 -45.24 -18.37 47.40
N GLY A 67 -44.64 -17.26 46.98
CA GLY A 67 -43.45 -16.68 47.61
C GLY A 67 -42.12 -17.26 47.13
N HIS A 68 -42.10 -18.01 46.02
CA HIS A 68 -40.85 -18.53 45.47
C HIS A 68 -39.98 -17.41 44.88
N GLU A 69 -38.94 -17.00 45.61
CA GLU A 69 -38.16 -15.80 45.29
C GLU A 69 -37.53 -15.81 43.90
N THR A 70 -36.90 -16.91 43.49
CA THR A 70 -36.26 -17.05 42.18
C THR A 70 -37.27 -16.90 41.03
N ALA A 71 -38.52 -17.32 41.27
CA ALA A 71 -39.59 -17.16 40.30
C ALA A 71 -39.97 -15.68 40.17
N SER A 72 -40.12 -14.98 41.29
CA SER A 72 -40.38 -13.53 41.31
C SER A 72 -39.26 -12.74 40.62
N PHE A 73 -37.99 -13.08 40.86
CA PHE A 73 -36.86 -12.44 40.17
C PHE A 73 -36.89 -12.66 38.65
N LYS A 74 -37.29 -13.86 38.20
CA LYS A 74 -37.44 -14.19 36.78
C LYS A 74 -38.55 -13.40 36.11
N LEU A 75 -39.71 -13.30 36.76
CA LEU A 75 -40.84 -12.51 36.27
C LEU A 75 -40.47 -11.03 36.17
N LEU A 76 -39.83 -10.48 37.21
CA LEU A 76 -39.33 -9.12 37.21
C LEU A 76 -38.33 -8.89 36.07
N TYR A 77 -37.41 -9.84 35.85
CA TYR A 77 -36.48 -9.78 34.74
C TYR A 77 -37.19 -9.73 33.37
N TRP A 78 -38.20 -10.57 33.16
CA TRP A 78 -38.99 -10.55 31.93
C TRP A 78 -39.80 -9.26 31.76
N ASP A 79 -40.40 -8.75 32.82
CA ASP A 79 -41.14 -7.49 32.81
C ASP A 79 -40.23 -6.32 32.43
N ILE A 80 -39.07 -6.17 33.09
CA ILE A 80 -38.10 -5.12 32.78
C ILE A 80 -37.52 -5.30 31.37
N LYS A 81 -37.30 -6.53 30.90
CA LYS A 81 -36.82 -6.78 29.54
C LYS A 81 -37.84 -6.32 28.49
N LYS A 82 -39.14 -6.47 28.77
CA LYS A 82 -40.23 -6.07 27.86
C LYS A 82 -40.55 -4.58 27.95
N ASN A 83 -40.65 -4.05 29.16
CA ASN A 83 -41.24 -2.75 29.46
C ASN A 83 -40.21 -1.71 29.95
N GLY A 84 -38.96 -2.11 30.15
CA GLY A 84 -37.96 -1.29 30.84
C GLY A 84 -38.27 -1.13 32.33
N VAL A 85 -37.44 -0.35 33.02
CA VAL A 85 -37.72 0.07 34.40
C VAL A 85 -38.73 1.21 34.37
N ASN A 86 -39.85 1.05 35.06
CA ASN A 86 -40.96 1.99 35.12
C ASN A 86 -41.50 2.09 36.56
N ASN A 87 -42.51 2.93 36.79
CA ASN A 87 -43.03 3.16 38.14
C ASN A 87 -43.62 1.90 38.82
N ALA A 88 -44.11 0.93 38.04
CA ALA A 88 -44.71 -0.29 38.58
C ALA A 88 -43.66 -1.30 39.08
N ASN A 89 -42.55 -1.45 38.35
CA ASN A 89 -41.52 -2.45 38.67
C ASN A 89 -40.27 -1.91 39.36
N LYS A 90 -40.14 -0.58 39.48
CA LYS A 90 -38.95 0.07 40.06
C LYS A 90 -38.68 -0.36 41.49
N ALA A 91 -39.70 -0.45 42.34
CA ALA A 91 -39.54 -0.85 43.73
C ALA A 91 -38.99 -2.28 43.85
N GLU A 92 -39.55 -3.22 43.07
CA GLU A 92 -39.09 -4.61 43.02
C GLU A 92 -37.67 -4.72 42.45
N PHE A 93 -37.34 -3.90 41.45
CA PHE A 93 -36.00 -3.83 40.88
C PHE A 93 -34.95 -3.33 41.89
N GLU A 94 -35.27 -2.32 42.71
CA GLU A 94 -34.40 -1.89 43.80
C GLU A 94 -34.28 -2.98 44.87
N ALA A 95 -35.38 -3.64 45.24
CA ALA A 95 -35.36 -4.75 46.19
C ALA A 95 -34.50 -5.92 45.72
N LEU A 96 -34.53 -6.27 44.43
CA LEU A 96 -33.66 -7.29 43.83
C LEU A 96 -32.18 -6.93 44.02
N LYS A 97 -31.80 -5.67 43.77
CA LYS A 97 -30.42 -5.21 43.96
C LYS A 97 -30.01 -5.25 45.43
N THR A 98 -30.90 -4.86 46.35
CA THR A 98 -30.66 -4.96 47.79
C THR A 98 -30.42 -6.41 48.21
N LYS A 99 -31.27 -7.35 47.80
CA LYS A 99 -31.08 -8.79 48.08
C LYS A 99 -29.76 -9.33 47.50
N ALA A 100 -29.38 -8.88 46.31
CA ALA A 100 -28.08 -9.26 45.73
C ALA A 100 -26.90 -8.74 46.56
N ASN A 101 -27.00 -7.51 47.09
CA ASN A 101 -26.00 -6.93 48.00
C ASN A 101 -25.94 -7.70 49.34
N GLU A 102 -27.08 -8.17 49.84
CA GLU A 102 -27.20 -8.95 51.08
C GLU A 102 -26.65 -10.39 50.94
N GLY A 103 -26.32 -10.83 49.73
CA GLY A 103 -25.69 -12.14 49.51
C GLY A 103 -26.61 -13.21 48.91
N ASN A 104 -27.86 -12.89 48.57
CA ASN A 104 -28.75 -13.85 47.93
C ASN A 104 -28.20 -14.25 46.54
N ALA A 105 -27.76 -15.50 46.38
CA ALA A 105 -27.04 -15.95 45.20
C ALA A 105 -27.91 -15.90 43.92
N GLN A 106 -29.22 -16.15 44.02
CA GLN A 106 -30.14 -16.06 42.89
C GLN A 106 -30.37 -14.59 42.49
N ALA A 107 -30.51 -13.68 43.45
CA ALA A 107 -30.57 -12.25 43.19
C ALA A 107 -29.28 -11.75 42.50
N GLN A 108 -28.12 -12.19 42.98
CA GLN A 108 -26.83 -11.90 42.36
C GLN A 108 -26.74 -12.39 40.92
N TYR A 109 -27.25 -13.61 40.64
CA TYR A 109 -27.35 -14.12 39.28
C TYR A 109 -28.18 -13.20 38.37
N TYR A 110 -29.40 -12.82 38.79
CA TYR A 110 -30.27 -11.97 37.98
C TYR A 110 -29.70 -10.56 37.80
N VAL A 111 -29.09 -9.96 38.81
CA VAL A 111 -28.39 -8.66 38.67
C VAL A 111 -27.21 -8.78 37.69
N GLY A 112 -26.45 -9.87 37.77
CA GLY A 112 -25.37 -10.18 36.83
C GLY A 112 -25.88 -10.32 35.39
N LYS A 113 -26.96 -11.07 35.18
CA LYS A 113 -27.63 -11.24 33.89
C LYS A 113 -28.17 -9.92 33.34
N MET A 114 -28.75 -9.08 34.19
CA MET A 114 -29.22 -7.74 33.81
C MET A 114 -28.07 -6.86 33.32
N TYR A 115 -26.90 -6.87 33.98
CA TYR A 115 -25.70 -6.17 33.49
C TYR A 115 -25.12 -6.80 32.21
N SER A 116 -25.18 -8.12 32.06
CA SER A 116 -24.73 -8.86 30.87
C SER A 116 -25.52 -8.43 29.62
N GLN A 117 -26.85 -8.37 29.75
CA GLN A 117 -27.76 -8.11 28.64
C GLN A 117 -28.20 -6.64 28.51
N GLY A 118 -27.92 -5.81 29.51
CA GLY A 118 -28.37 -4.42 29.56
C GLY A 118 -29.87 -4.25 29.85
N VAL A 119 -30.43 -5.15 30.66
CA VAL A 119 -31.86 -5.14 31.04
C VAL A 119 -32.02 -4.28 32.29
N GLY A 120 -32.73 -3.15 32.18
CA GLY A 120 -32.96 -2.19 33.26
C GLY A 120 -31.73 -1.40 33.72
N VAL A 121 -30.54 -1.76 33.23
CA VAL A 121 -29.27 -1.10 33.50
C VAL A 121 -28.45 -0.97 32.21
N LYS A 122 -27.53 -0.01 32.16
CA LYS A 122 -26.56 0.06 31.08
C LYS A 122 -25.69 -1.20 31.08
N ARG A 123 -25.60 -1.88 29.94
CA ARG A 123 -24.77 -3.07 29.74
C ARG A 123 -23.35 -2.84 30.25
N ASN A 124 -22.86 -3.73 31.12
CA ASN A 124 -21.53 -3.64 31.70
C ASN A 124 -21.01 -5.04 32.04
N SER A 125 -20.18 -5.58 31.15
CA SER A 125 -19.64 -6.94 31.29
C SER A 125 -18.78 -7.14 32.54
N ASN A 126 -18.06 -6.12 33.02
CA ASN A 126 -17.26 -6.23 34.23
C ASN A 126 -18.14 -6.35 35.49
N LYS A 127 -19.21 -5.56 35.57
CA LYS A 127 -20.20 -5.69 36.63
C LYS A 127 -20.94 -7.03 36.54
N ALA A 128 -21.28 -7.47 35.33
CA ALA A 128 -21.88 -8.79 35.12
C ALA A 128 -20.98 -9.90 35.67
N VAL A 129 -19.71 -9.94 35.28
CA VAL A 129 -18.72 -10.92 35.78
C VAL A 129 -18.60 -10.88 37.30
N SER A 130 -18.54 -9.69 37.90
CA SER A 130 -18.44 -9.54 39.36
C SER A 130 -19.64 -10.16 40.08
N TRP A 131 -20.86 -9.87 39.64
CA TRP A 131 -22.08 -10.43 40.22
C TRP A 131 -22.24 -11.92 39.96
N LEU A 132 -21.97 -12.37 38.73
CA LEU A 132 -22.07 -13.78 38.35
C LEU A 132 -21.03 -14.63 39.07
N ASN A 133 -19.81 -14.14 39.29
CA ASN A 133 -18.80 -14.84 40.10
C ASN A 133 -19.28 -15.08 41.54
N LYS A 134 -19.94 -14.08 42.16
CA LYS A 134 -20.47 -14.24 43.53
C LYS A 134 -21.54 -15.34 43.60
N ALA A 135 -22.46 -15.37 42.62
CA ALA A 135 -23.48 -16.40 42.53
C ALA A 135 -22.89 -17.79 42.21
N ALA A 136 -21.93 -17.86 41.28
CA ALA A 136 -21.24 -19.08 40.89
C ALA A 136 -20.43 -19.69 42.05
N LEU A 137 -19.79 -18.87 42.87
CA LEU A 137 -19.02 -19.33 44.04
C LEU A 137 -19.88 -20.14 45.03
N VAL A 138 -21.17 -19.86 45.11
CA VAL A 138 -22.14 -20.55 45.99
C VAL A 138 -22.83 -21.72 45.24
N GLY A 139 -22.46 -22.00 43.99
CA GLY A 139 -22.94 -23.14 43.21
C GLY A 139 -24.18 -22.86 42.34
N VAL A 140 -24.49 -21.59 42.03
CA VAL A 140 -25.54 -21.28 41.05
C VAL A 140 -25.05 -21.62 39.64
N LEU A 141 -25.43 -22.79 39.13
CA LEU A 141 -25.00 -23.31 37.83
C LEU A 141 -25.36 -22.38 36.66
N GLU A 142 -26.51 -21.70 36.74
CA GLU A 142 -26.92 -20.70 35.73
C GLU A 142 -25.91 -19.55 35.65
N ALA A 143 -25.32 -19.17 36.78
CA ALA A 143 -24.36 -18.09 36.84
C ALA A 143 -23.03 -18.48 36.20
N GLU A 144 -22.57 -19.72 36.40
CA GLU A 144 -21.37 -20.25 35.74
C GLU A 144 -21.52 -20.26 34.21
N ARG A 145 -22.68 -20.72 33.71
CA ARG A 145 -22.96 -20.73 32.26
C ARG A 145 -22.99 -19.32 31.67
N GLU A 146 -23.71 -18.38 32.31
CA GLU A 146 -23.79 -16.99 31.84
C GLU A 146 -22.43 -16.29 31.95
N LEU A 147 -21.64 -16.59 32.98
CA LEU A 147 -20.31 -16.04 33.19
C LEU A 147 -19.38 -16.37 32.03
N GLU A 148 -19.40 -17.62 31.55
CA GLU A 148 -18.61 -18.05 30.39
C GLU A 148 -19.01 -17.27 29.15
N LEU A 149 -20.31 -17.18 28.86
CA LEU A 149 -20.84 -16.39 27.73
C LEU A 149 -20.42 -14.92 27.81
N VAL A 150 -20.41 -14.31 29.00
CA VAL A 150 -19.97 -12.92 29.17
C VAL A 150 -18.48 -12.76 28.87
N ARG A 151 -17.64 -13.68 29.37
CA ARG A 151 -16.18 -13.65 29.17
C ARG A 151 -15.81 -13.87 27.70
N GLU A 152 -16.43 -14.85 27.04
CA GLU A 152 -16.26 -15.08 25.61
C GLU A 152 -16.64 -13.84 24.79
N ASN A 153 -17.78 -13.22 25.10
CA ASN A 153 -18.22 -12.00 24.43
C ASN A 153 -17.26 -10.82 24.67
N GLN A 154 -16.68 -10.69 25.87
CA GLN A 154 -15.65 -9.67 26.15
C GLN A 154 -14.40 -9.90 25.30
N GLN A 155 -13.91 -11.14 25.22
CA GLN A 155 -12.74 -11.49 24.42
C GLN A 155 -12.99 -11.25 22.93
N ARG A 156 -14.17 -11.64 22.44
CA ARG A 156 -14.59 -11.40 21.06
C ARG A 156 -14.62 -9.91 20.72
N TRP A 157 -15.19 -9.08 21.58
CA TRP A 157 -15.23 -7.63 21.36
C TRP A 157 -13.83 -6.99 21.39
N ALA A 158 -12.97 -7.43 22.31
CA ALA A 158 -11.57 -6.99 22.38
C ALA A 158 -10.79 -7.38 21.11
N ALA A 159 -10.96 -8.62 20.64
CA ALA A 159 -10.35 -9.12 19.41
C ALA A 159 -10.86 -8.37 18.18
N GLU A 160 -12.17 -8.08 18.10
CA GLU A 160 -12.74 -7.31 16.99
C GLU A 160 -12.18 -5.88 16.96
N LYS A 161 -12.07 -5.22 18.11
CA LYS A 161 -11.46 -3.88 18.22
C LYS A 161 -10.01 -3.90 17.74
N LYS A 162 -9.22 -4.86 18.23
CA LYS A 162 -7.81 -5.04 17.80
C LYS A 162 -7.71 -5.25 16.29
N ARG A 163 -8.54 -6.13 15.71
CA ARG A 163 -8.59 -6.38 14.27
C ARG A 163 -8.91 -5.11 13.47
N LYS A 164 -9.86 -4.29 13.94
CA LYS A 164 -10.20 -3.01 13.29
C LYS A 164 -9.03 -2.03 13.33
N ASP A 165 -8.34 -1.93 14.47
CA ASP A 165 -7.19 -1.04 14.62
C ASP A 165 -5.99 -1.51 13.78
N GLU A 166 -5.74 -2.82 13.72
CA GLU A 166 -4.72 -3.43 12.85
C GLU A 166 -5.03 -3.21 11.38
N LYS A 167 -6.28 -3.37 10.95
CA LYS A 167 -6.71 -3.08 9.58
C LYS A 167 -6.44 -1.61 9.21
N LYS A 168 -6.83 -0.66 10.07
CA LYS A 168 -6.55 0.77 9.84
C LYS A 168 -5.05 1.07 9.75
N ARG A 169 -4.24 0.44 10.62
CA ARG A 169 -2.77 0.58 10.58
C ARG A 169 -2.19 -0.01 9.29
N ALA A 170 -2.69 -1.16 8.83
CA ALA A 170 -2.27 -1.77 7.58
C ALA A 170 -2.66 -0.92 6.36
N GLU A 171 -3.88 -0.38 6.33
CA GLU A 171 -4.34 0.55 5.29
C GLU A 171 -3.48 1.82 5.23
N LEU A 172 -3.14 2.39 6.39
CA LEU A 172 -2.24 3.55 6.47
C LEU A 172 -0.83 3.23 5.96
N LYS A 173 -0.26 2.09 6.36
CA LYS A 173 1.05 1.63 5.87
C LYS A 173 1.04 1.41 4.36
N ALA A 174 0.01 0.77 3.83
CA ALA A 174 -0.14 0.55 2.40
C ALA A 174 -0.27 1.88 1.62
N LYS A 175 -0.98 2.87 2.18
CA LYS A 175 -1.07 4.21 1.60
C LYS A 175 0.31 4.91 1.57
N GLN A 176 1.03 4.89 2.69
CA GLN A 176 2.37 5.48 2.80
C GLN A 176 3.37 4.81 1.86
N GLU A 177 3.27 3.49 1.70
CA GLU A 177 4.12 2.74 0.78
C GLU A 177 3.81 3.09 -0.68
N LYS A 178 2.53 3.18 -1.07
CA LYS A 178 2.13 3.65 -2.40
C LYS A 178 2.66 5.06 -2.69
N GLU A 179 2.53 5.98 -1.74
CA GLU A 179 3.08 7.34 -1.87
C GLU A 179 4.62 7.36 -1.95
N ARG A 180 5.30 6.45 -1.24
CA ARG A 180 6.76 6.29 -1.35
C ARG A 180 7.16 5.78 -2.72
N LEU A 181 6.48 4.76 -3.23
CA LEU A 181 6.75 4.19 -4.56
C LEU A 181 6.49 5.22 -5.67
N ALA A 182 5.39 5.97 -5.59
CA ALA A 182 5.11 7.07 -6.52
C ALA A 182 6.23 8.13 -6.52
N ARG A 183 6.67 8.57 -5.32
CA ARG A 183 7.81 9.50 -5.21
C ARG A 183 9.10 8.94 -5.79
N GLN A 184 9.39 7.66 -5.60
CA GLN A 184 10.55 7.01 -6.20
C GLN A 184 10.46 6.96 -7.72
N GLU A 185 9.26 6.69 -8.26
CA GLU A 185 9.03 6.69 -9.69
C GLU A 185 9.19 8.09 -10.31
N ASP A 186 8.65 9.12 -9.66
CA ASP A 186 8.81 10.52 -10.09
C ASP A 186 10.28 10.93 -10.07
N GLN A 187 11.03 10.55 -9.04
CA GLN A 187 12.48 10.78 -8.98
C GLN A 187 13.23 10.07 -10.10
N ARG A 188 12.86 8.82 -10.43
CA ARG A 188 13.46 8.07 -11.54
C ARG A 188 13.17 8.74 -12.89
N LYS A 189 11.93 9.19 -13.12
CA LYS A 189 11.56 9.93 -14.34
C LYS A 189 12.33 11.24 -14.46
N LEU A 190 12.42 12.00 -13.37
CA LEU A 190 13.19 13.24 -13.34
C LEU A 190 14.68 13.01 -13.60
N GLN A 191 15.27 11.97 -13.01
CA GLN A 191 16.66 11.63 -13.25
C GLN A 191 16.90 11.17 -14.69
N ALA A 192 15.99 10.38 -15.26
CA ALA A 192 16.06 9.96 -16.65
C ALA A 192 15.98 11.17 -17.60
N GLN A 193 15.11 12.13 -17.32
CA GLN A 193 15.01 13.38 -18.07
C GLN A 193 16.32 14.19 -17.99
N LYS A 194 16.87 14.39 -16.79
CA LYS A 194 18.16 15.08 -16.61
C LYS A 194 19.29 14.40 -17.37
N ASN A 195 19.34 13.07 -17.34
CA ASN A 195 20.35 12.30 -18.08
C ASN A 195 20.16 12.44 -19.60
N ALA A 196 18.92 12.44 -20.10
CA ALA A 196 18.62 12.64 -21.51
C ALA A 196 18.99 14.06 -21.97
N GLU A 197 18.67 15.09 -21.19
CA GLU A 197 19.07 16.47 -21.45
C GLU A 197 20.59 16.66 -21.43
N ALA A 198 21.29 16.05 -20.46
CA ALA A 198 22.75 16.08 -20.39
C ALA A 198 23.37 15.41 -21.62
N LYS A 199 22.83 14.26 -22.04
CA LYS A 199 23.26 13.58 -23.27
C LYS A 199 23.02 14.44 -24.50
N ALA A 200 21.83 15.03 -24.66
CA ALA A 200 21.51 15.91 -25.78
C ALA A 200 22.44 17.13 -25.84
N ARG A 201 22.76 17.75 -24.69
CA ARG A 201 23.76 18.83 -24.60
C ARG A 201 25.15 18.36 -25.00
N SER A 202 25.58 17.19 -24.55
CA SER A 202 26.86 16.59 -24.93
C SER A 202 26.93 16.31 -26.44
N ASP A 203 25.88 15.72 -27.02
CA ASP A 203 25.80 15.43 -28.45
C ASP A 203 25.79 16.71 -29.28
N GLN A 204 25.09 17.76 -28.82
CA GLN A 204 25.09 19.07 -29.46
C GLN A 204 26.47 19.74 -29.38
N ALA A 205 27.15 19.69 -28.23
CA ALA A 205 28.50 20.22 -28.07
C ALA A 205 29.50 19.46 -28.96
N ALA A 206 29.37 18.13 -29.07
CA ALA A 206 30.20 17.32 -29.96
C ALA A 206 30.00 17.70 -31.44
N LYS A 207 28.75 17.93 -31.86
CA LYS A 207 28.44 18.45 -33.21
C LYS A 207 29.04 19.83 -33.44
N GLN A 208 28.86 20.77 -32.52
CA GLN A 208 29.42 22.12 -32.63
C GLN A 208 30.96 22.11 -32.70
N ASN A 209 31.61 21.26 -31.91
CA ASN A 209 33.06 21.08 -31.95
C ASN A 209 33.52 20.45 -33.28
N ALA A 210 32.79 19.47 -33.80
CA ALA A 210 33.07 18.86 -35.10
C ALA A 210 32.90 19.87 -36.25
N ASP A 211 31.83 20.67 -36.23
CA ASP A 211 31.57 21.73 -37.20
C ASP A 211 32.65 22.83 -37.14
N ALA A 212 33.04 23.24 -35.93
CA ALA A 212 34.12 24.21 -35.71
C ALA A 212 35.47 23.66 -36.21
N ALA A 213 35.78 22.39 -35.95
CA ALA A 213 36.98 21.74 -36.45
C ALA A 213 36.97 21.63 -37.98
N ALA A 214 35.83 21.27 -38.59
CA ALA A 214 35.67 21.22 -40.04
C ALA A 214 35.87 22.61 -40.69
N LYS A 215 35.28 23.65 -40.09
CA LYS A 215 35.43 25.04 -40.56
C LYS A 215 36.88 25.54 -40.42
N SER A 216 37.53 25.22 -39.30
CA SER A 216 38.96 25.53 -39.09
C SER A 216 39.83 24.85 -40.15
N LYS A 217 39.58 23.57 -40.44
CA LYS A 217 40.29 22.80 -41.46
C LYS A 217 40.06 23.36 -42.87
N ALA A 218 38.82 23.73 -43.21
CA ALA A 218 38.50 24.37 -44.49
C ALA A 218 39.21 25.73 -44.65
N ASN A 219 39.23 26.55 -43.58
CA ASN A 219 39.96 27.81 -43.58
C ASN A 219 41.48 27.62 -43.76
N GLN A 220 42.07 26.62 -43.10
CA GLN A 220 43.48 26.26 -43.29
C GLN A 220 43.76 25.84 -44.74
N GLN A 221 42.92 24.98 -45.31
CA GLN A 221 43.05 24.54 -46.70
C GLN A 221 42.91 25.70 -47.70
N ALA A 222 41.95 26.60 -47.48
CA ALA A 222 41.76 27.80 -48.31
C ALA A 222 42.96 28.74 -48.20
N ALA A 223 43.53 28.93 -46.99
CA ALA A 223 44.72 29.73 -46.79
C ALA A 223 45.95 29.12 -47.50
N GLU A 224 46.14 27.80 -47.42
CA GLU A 224 47.20 27.09 -48.15
C GLU A 224 47.02 27.19 -49.67
N GLN A 225 45.80 27.06 -50.19
CA GLN A 225 45.50 27.24 -51.61
C GLN A 225 45.82 28.66 -52.07
N ALA A 226 45.37 29.68 -51.32
CA ALA A 226 45.67 31.08 -51.63
C ALA A 226 47.19 31.36 -51.60
N GLN A 227 47.94 30.73 -50.69
CA GLN A 227 49.40 30.83 -50.68
C GLN A 227 50.03 30.16 -51.90
N LYS A 228 49.56 28.97 -52.30
CA LYS A 228 50.02 28.28 -53.52
C LYS A 228 49.73 29.09 -54.77
N GLU A 229 48.55 29.68 -54.90
CA GLU A 229 48.17 30.55 -56.02
C GLU A 229 49.04 31.81 -56.07
N LYS A 230 49.29 32.46 -54.93
CA LYS A 230 50.21 33.61 -54.85
C LYS A 230 51.63 33.22 -55.28
N LEU A 231 52.13 32.08 -54.82
CA LEU A 231 53.45 31.59 -55.19
C LEU A 231 53.53 31.29 -56.70
N LEU A 232 52.50 30.66 -57.26
CA LEU A 232 52.41 30.39 -58.70
C LEU A 232 52.35 31.69 -59.51
N ALA A 233 51.55 32.67 -59.09
CA ALA A 233 51.48 33.98 -59.73
C ALA A 233 52.83 34.71 -59.68
N GLN A 234 53.56 34.63 -58.55
CA GLN A 234 54.92 35.16 -58.44
C GLN A 234 55.89 34.45 -59.39
N GLN A 235 55.85 33.12 -59.48
CA GLN A 235 56.68 32.35 -60.40
C GLN A 235 56.38 32.70 -61.87
N GLN A 236 55.11 32.85 -62.24
CA GLN A 236 54.70 33.26 -63.59
C GLN A 236 55.13 34.69 -63.90
N ALA A 237 54.99 35.62 -62.95
CA ALA A 237 55.46 37.00 -63.10
C ALA A 237 56.98 37.04 -63.29
N ALA A 238 57.73 36.29 -62.48
CA ALA A 238 59.17 36.15 -62.62
C ALA A 238 59.57 35.50 -63.96
N ALA A 239 58.82 34.50 -64.44
CA ALA A 239 59.05 33.89 -65.75
C ALA A 239 58.81 34.88 -66.90
N LYS A 240 57.72 35.65 -66.86
CA LYS A 240 57.45 36.71 -67.83
C LYS A 240 58.51 37.81 -67.80
N GLN A 241 58.98 38.21 -66.62
CA GLN A 241 60.10 39.13 -66.47
C GLN A 241 61.36 38.57 -67.13
N ARG A 242 61.72 37.31 -66.85
CA ARG A 242 62.85 36.63 -67.49
C ARG A 242 62.71 36.55 -69.01
N GLU A 243 61.52 36.27 -69.53
CA GLU A 243 61.27 36.28 -70.98
C GLU A 243 61.37 37.69 -71.58
N ALA A 244 60.84 38.71 -70.91
CA ALA A 244 60.96 40.10 -71.33
C ALA A 244 62.42 40.55 -71.33
N GLU A 245 63.20 40.18 -70.32
CA GLU A 245 64.65 40.40 -70.26
C GLU A 245 65.37 39.68 -71.41
N LYS A 246 65.06 38.41 -71.68
CA LYS A 246 65.60 37.67 -72.82
C LYS A 246 65.26 38.35 -74.15
N ARG A 247 64.01 38.77 -74.37
CA ARG A 247 63.58 39.49 -75.58
C ARG A 247 64.26 40.85 -75.71
N ALA A 248 64.43 41.57 -74.60
CA ALA A 248 65.18 42.84 -74.58
C ALA A 248 66.66 42.62 -74.92
N LEU A 249 67.26 41.53 -74.44
CA LEU A 249 68.62 41.15 -74.78
C LEU A 249 68.77 40.77 -76.26
N ILE A 250 67.81 40.03 -76.82
CA ILE A 250 67.76 39.70 -78.25
C ILE A 250 67.63 40.97 -79.09
N LYS A 251 66.70 41.88 -78.75
CA LYS A 251 66.58 43.17 -79.44
C LYS A 251 67.84 44.03 -79.35
N LYS A 252 68.56 43.99 -78.21
CA LYS A 252 69.87 44.64 -78.08
C LYS A 252 70.90 44.02 -79.02
N ARG A 253 70.97 42.69 -79.10
CA ARG A 253 71.85 41.98 -80.06
C ARG A 253 71.48 42.27 -81.51
N GLU A 254 70.19 42.30 -81.86
CA GLU A 254 69.72 42.67 -83.20
C GLU A 254 70.04 44.13 -83.52
N ALA A 255 69.91 45.05 -82.56
CA ALA A 255 70.31 46.45 -82.73
C ALA A 255 71.84 46.61 -82.86
N GLU A 256 72.63 45.77 -82.18
CA GLU A 256 74.09 45.70 -82.32
C GLU A 256 74.48 45.08 -83.68
N ASP A 257 73.76 44.08 -84.18
CA ASP A 257 73.97 43.48 -85.51
C ASP A 257 73.57 44.42 -86.65
N VAL A 258 72.49 45.19 -86.48
CA VAL A 258 72.11 46.27 -87.42
C VAL A 258 73.18 47.37 -87.40
N LYS A 259 73.69 47.77 -86.23
CA LYS A 259 74.85 48.68 -86.13
C LYS A 259 76.09 48.13 -86.82
N ARG A 260 76.39 46.83 -86.67
CA ARG A 260 77.50 46.14 -87.38
C ARG A 260 77.31 46.17 -88.90
N LYS A 261 76.09 46.03 -89.40
CA LYS A 261 75.78 46.09 -90.84
C LYS A 261 75.80 47.51 -91.40
N THR A 262 75.34 48.52 -90.65
CA THR A 262 75.42 49.92 -91.07
C THR A 262 76.82 50.54 -90.93
N GLN A 263 77.74 49.87 -90.22
CA GLN A 263 79.15 50.27 -90.09
C GLN A 263 80.06 49.57 -91.13
N PHE A 264 79.50 48.72 -92.00
CA PHE A 264 80.23 48.01 -93.07
C PHE A 264 80.02 48.61 -94.47
N GLU A 265 79.24 49.69 -94.59
CA GLU A 265 78.95 50.35 -95.87
C GLU A 265 79.43 51.82 -95.89
N SER A 266 80.66 52.03 -95.43
CA SER A 266 81.45 53.23 -95.73
C SER A 266 82.92 52.99 -95.38
N ASP A 267 83.63 52.21 -96.18
CA ASP A 267 85.08 52.41 -96.34
C ASP A 267 85.63 51.76 -97.62
N PRO A 268 86.17 52.53 -98.57
CA PRO A 268 86.89 52.01 -99.72
C PRO A 268 88.32 51.66 -99.32
N CYS A 269 88.76 50.44 -99.64
CA CYS A 269 90.14 49.93 -99.51
C CYS A 269 90.61 49.47 -98.12
N SER A 270 90.25 48.23 -97.72
CA SER A 270 91.15 47.40 -96.89
C SER A 270 91.15 45.93 -97.34
N GLY A 271 91.83 45.69 -98.46
CA GLY A 271 92.22 44.36 -98.90
C GLY A 271 93.65 44.38 -99.41
N LYS A 272 94.62 44.06 -98.54
CA LYS A 272 95.89 43.36 -98.84
C LYS A 272 96.34 42.64 -97.55
N SER A 273 96.06 41.35 -97.39
CA SER A 273 96.94 40.21 -97.71
C SER A 273 98.32 40.27 -97.04
N ALA A 274 98.67 39.22 -96.30
CA ALA A 274 100.06 38.83 -96.12
C ALA A 274 100.23 37.32 -96.35
N ARG A 275 100.57 37.01 -97.61
CA ARG A 275 101.45 35.93 -98.13
C ARG A 275 100.78 35.11 -99.24
N PHE A 276 101.12 35.22 -100.52
CA PHE A 276 101.95 36.13 -101.33
C PHE A 276 101.71 35.70 -102.79
N LEU A 277 101.59 36.65 -103.72
CA LEU A 277 101.98 36.64 -105.16
C LEU A 277 100.96 37.48 -105.95
N SER A 278 101.35 38.69 -106.36
CA SER A 278 101.92 39.02 -107.68
C SER A 278 100.83 39.49 -108.66
N THR A 279 101.00 40.74 -109.08
CA THR A 279 100.36 41.45 -110.20
C THR A 279 98.85 41.65 -110.18
N CYS A 280 98.47 42.88 -109.81
CA CYS A 280 97.41 43.75 -110.37
C CYS A 280 97.55 45.08 -109.61
N LYS A 281 97.73 46.25 -110.24
CA LYS A 281 96.86 46.93 -111.21
C LYS A 281 95.39 46.87 -110.81
#